data_AF-A0A6C1P588-F1
#
_entry.id   AF-A0A6C1P588-F1
#
_cell.length_a   1.000
_cell.length_b   1.000
_cell.length_c   1.000
_cell.angle_alpha   90.00
_cell.angle_beta   90.00
_cell.angle_gamma   90.00
#
_symmetry.space_group_name_H-M   'P 1'
#
loop_
_entity.id
_entity.type
_entity.pdbx_description
1 polymer ?
#
loop_
_entity_poly.entity_id
_entity_poly.type
_entity_poly.pdbx_seq_one_letter_code
_entity_poly.pdbx_strand_id
1 'polypeptide(L)'
;MVKTPQIFSLVKGAADGNTLLNAFDFALLEAGIGDTNLVRMSSIIPPNCNLVSKIELPKGALIPVAYASYTSANIGETIAAAIGVGLPENPDEPGLIMEFEDAKPLEYVEQVVKQMVEDGFAYRKRKYREILTIGVEH
;
A
#
# COMPACT_ATOMS: atom_id res chain seq x y z
N MET A 1 11.90 11.94 -21.83
CA MET A 1 11.55 10.71 -21.09
C MET A 1 11.03 11.11 -19.72
N VAL A 2 9.87 10.63 -19.30
CA VAL A 2 9.31 10.94 -17.97
C VAL A 2 10.13 10.17 -16.93
N LYS A 3 10.51 10.83 -15.82
CA LYS A 3 11.23 10.17 -14.73
C LYS A 3 10.27 9.28 -13.94
N THR A 4 10.63 8.01 -13.75
CA THR A 4 9.89 7.06 -12.90
C THR A 4 10.60 6.88 -11.56
N PRO A 5 9.87 6.56 -10.48
CA PRO A 5 10.48 6.16 -9.22
C PRO A 5 11.43 4.97 -9.40
N GLN A 6 12.53 4.97 -8.65
CA GLN A 6 13.55 3.90 -8.66
C GLN A 6 13.62 3.14 -7.33
N ILE A 7 12.95 3.65 -6.30
CA ILE A 7 12.82 3.02 -4.99
C ILE A 7 11.36 3.09 -4.56
N PHE A 8 10.96 2.13 -3.75
CA PHE A 8 9.66 2.13 -3.08
C PHE A 8 9.81 1.58 -1.66
N SER A 9 8.84 1.91 -0.81
CA SER A 9 8.75 1.39 0.55
C SER A 9 7.30 1.07 0.87
N LEU A 10 7.10 0.17 1.81
CA LEU A 10 5.80 -0.26 2.30
C LEU A 10 5.61 0.29 3.71
N VAL A 11 4.52 1.01 3.93
CA VAL A 11 4.18 1.64 5.21
C VAL A 11 2.75 1.29 5.59
N LYS A 12 2.47 1.33 6.89
CA LYS A 12 1.14 1.10 7.45
C LYS A 12 0.97 1.90 8.73
N GLY A 13 -0.27 2.24 9.05
CA GLY A 13 -0.62 2.90 10.30
C GLY A 13 -2.13 2.88 10.51
N ALA A 14 -2.53 2.96 11.76
CA ALA A 14 -3.89 3.02 12.26
C ALA A 14 -3.94 3.97 13.46
N ALA A 15 -5.03 4.71 13.58
CA ALA A 15 -5.20 5.63 14.69
C ALA A 15 -6.67 5.95 14.91
N ASP A 16 -7.03 6.22 16.17
CA ASP A 16 -8.28 6.87 16.51
C ASP A 16 -8.17 8.38 16.27
N GLY A 17 -9.30 9.01 15.95
CA GLY A 17 -9.39 10.46 15.80
C GLY A 17 -10.76 10.99 16.18
N ASN A 18 -10.83 12.28 16.53
CA ASN A 18 -12.10 12.94 16.88
C ASN A 18 -13.08 13.03 15.70
N THR A 19 -12.58 12.87 14.47
CA THR A 19 -13.35 12.79 13.23
C THR A 19 -12.72 11.73 12.35
N LEU A 20 -13.47 11.20 11.37
CA LEU A 20 -12.94 10.21 10.41
C LEU A 20 -11.71 10.74 9.65
N LEU A 21 -11.70 12.03 9.32
CA LEU A 21 -10.56 12.66 8.64
C LEU A 21 -9.33 12.78 9.56
N ASN A 22 -9.53 13.09 10.84
CA ASN A 22 -8.42 13.11 11.79
C ASN A 22 -7.88 11.70 12.07
N ALA A 23 -8.74 10.68 12.13
CA ALA A 23 -8.30 9.29 12.25
C ALA A 23 -7.41 8.89 11.07
N PHE A 24 -7.83 9.23 9.84
CA PHE A 24 -7.01 9.02 8.65
C PHE A 24 -5.68 9.78 8.69
N ASP A 25 -5.69 11.07 9.04
CA ASP A 25 -4.46 11.89 9.16
C ASP A 25 -3.48 11.30 10.18
N PHE A 26 -3.97 10.87 11.34
CA PHE A 26 -3.14 10.29 12.38
C PHE A 26 -2.59 8.91 11.98
N ALA A 27 -3.37 8.12 11.23
CA ALA A 27 -2.88 6.87 10.65
C ALA A 27 -1.74 7.12 9.64
N LEU A 28 -1.81 8.20 8.85
CA LEU A 28 -0.71 8.61 7.98
C LEU A 28 0.54 9.06 8.76
N LEU A 29 0.35 9.75 9.89
CA LEU A 29 1.46 10.12 10.78
C LEU A 29 2.12 8.89 11.40
N GLU A 30 1.33 7.91 11.87
CA GLU A 30 1.87 6.64 12.39
C GLU A 30 2.62 5.86 11.28
N ALA A 31 2.09 5.87 10.05
CA ALA A 31 2.75 5.31 8.87
C ALA A 31 4.03 6.09 8.44
N GLY A 32 4.32 7.24 9.04
CA GLY A 32 5.50 8.05 8.76
C GLY A 32 5.41 8.90 7.48
N ILE A 33 4.22 9.07 6.91
CA ILE A 33 3.97 9.81 5.67
C ILE A 33 3.00 11.00 5.83
N GLY A 34 2.47 11.25 7.03
CA GLY A 34 1.43 12.27 7.28
C GLY A 34 1.85 13.72 6.99
N ASP A 35 3.14 14.05 7.13
CA ASP A 35 3.66 15.40 6.82
C ASP A 35 3.93 15.62 5.32
N THR A 36 3.27 14.87 4.41
CA THR A 36 3.48 14.93 2.96
C THR A 36 2.16 15.08 2.18
N ASN A 37 2.26 15.42 0.90
CA ASN A 37 1.11 15.50 -0.01
C ASN A 37 1.03 14.21 -0.84
N LEU A 38 0.07 13.34 -0.52
CA LEU A 38 -0.11 12.07 -1.22
C LEU A 38 -0.77 12.27 -2.59
N VAL A 39 -0.12 11.76 -3.64
CA VAL A 39 -0.67 11.70 -5.00
C VAL A 39 -1.06 10.25 -5.26
N ARG A 40 -2.38 9.98 -5.27
CA ARG A 40 -2.87 8.62 -5.48
C ARG A 40 -2.55 8.14 -6.90
N MET A 41 -1.88 7.00 -7.00
CA MET A 41 -1.43 6.40 -8.26
C MET A 41 -2.29 5.19 -8.64
N SER A 42 -2.19 4.80 -9.92
CA SER A 42 -2.56 3.46 -10.35
C SER A 42 -1.51 2.43 -9.91
N SER A 43 -1.93 1.18 -9.76
CA SER A 43 -1.27 0.18 -8.92
C SER A 43 -0.07 -0.52 -9.60
N ILE A 44 0.98 0.21 -9.98
CA ILE A 44 2.17 -0.32 -10.68
C ILE A 44 3.48 0.05 -9.98
N ILE A 45 4.38 -0.92 -9.86
CA ILE A 45 5.80 -0.69 -9.51
C ILE A 45 6.61 -0.60 -10.82
N PRO A 46 7.37 0.49 -11.04
CA PRO A 46 8.24 0.59 -12.21
C PRO A 46 9.24 -0.58 -12.30
N PRO A 47 9.66 -0.98 -13.51
CA PRO A 47 10.76 -1.93 -13.68
C PRO A 47 12.02 -1.49 -12.92
N ASN A 48 12.80 -2.45 -12.43
CA ASN A 48 14.05 -2.22 -11.70
C ASN A 48 13.92 -1.34 -10.44
N CYS A 49 12.71 -1.17 -9.88
CA CYS A 49 12.47 -0.41 -8.66
C CYS A 49 12.87 -1.24 -7.43
N ASN A 50 13.62 -0.64 -6.50
CA ASN A 50 14.18 -1.33 -5.33
C ASN A 50 13.33 -1.09 -4.08
N LEU A 51 13.04 -2.17 -3.34
CA LEU A 51 12.44 -2.06 -2.01
C LEU A 51 13.47 -1.51 -1.03
N VAL A 52 13.11 -0.45 -0.30
CA VAL A 52 13.90 0.10 0.80
C VAL A 52 13.08 0.10 2.09
N SER A 53 13.76 -0.08 3.23
CA SER A 53 13.11 -0.16 4.55
C SER A 53 12.50 1.18 5.00
N LYS A 54 13.05 2.31 4.55
CA LYS A 54 12.56 3.65 4.86
C LYS A 54 12.96 4.62 3.77
N ILE A 55 12.10 5.62 3.53
CA ILE A 55 12.39 6.77 2.69
C ILE A 55 12.29 8.02 3.57
N GLU A 56 13.31 8.86 3.56
CA GLU A 56 13.23 10.17 4.20
C GLU A 56 12.50 11.14 3.26
N LEU A 57 11.31 11.57 3.68
CA LEU A 57 10.44 12.41 2.87
C LEU A 57 10.52 13.87 3.37
N PRO A 58 10.80 14.83 2.49
CA PRO A 58 10.69 16.24 2.85
C PRO A 58 9.25 16.60 3.19
N LYS A 59 9.07 17.45 4.21
CA LYS A 59 7.74 17.95 4.57
C LYS A 59 7.08 18.67 3.40
N GLY A 60 5.82 18.35 3.14
CA GLY A 60 5.02 18.90 2.03
C GLY A 60 5.37 18.37 0.64
N ALA A 61 6.29 17.39 0.52
CA ALA A 61 6.63 16.80 -0.78
C ALA A 61 5.42 16.09 -1.41
N LEU A 62 5.34 16.12 -2.75
CA LEU A 62 4.36 15.36 -3.53
C LEU A 62 4.85 13.91 -3.68
N ILE A 63 4.19 12.98 -3.01
CA ILE A 63 4.61 11.58 -2.96
C ILE A 63 3.61 10.72 -3.76
N PRO A 64 4.04 10.08 -4.85
CA PRO A 64 3.23 9.06 -5.53
C PRO A 64 3.00 7.86 -4.60
N VAL A 65 1.74 7.56 -4.29
CA VAL A 65 1.37 6.47 -3.37
C VAL A 65 0.17 5.69 -3.93
N ALA A 66 0.21 4.37 -3.82
CA ALA A 66 -0.98 3.51 -3.89
C ALA A 66 -1.31 3.06 -2.45
N TYR A 67 -2.57 3.18 -2.03
CA TYR A 67 -2.95 2.94 -0.64
C TYR A 67 -4.40 2.46 -0.52
N ALA A 68 -4.60 1.51 0.41
CA ALA A 68 -5.88 1.17 0.98
C ALA A 68 -6.06 1.94 2.29
N SER A 69 -7.30 2.34 2.60
CA SER A 69 -7.63 2.97 3.88
C SER A 69 -9.08 2.71 4.23
N TYR A 70 -9.34 2.34 5.48
CA TYR A 70 -10.70 2.20 6.01
C TYR A 70 -10.85 3.10 7.24
N THR A 71 -11.98 3.80 7.35
CA THR A 71 -12.33 4.55 8.56
C THR A 71 -13.73 4.15 9.00
N SER A 72 -13.92 3.85 10.29
CA SER A 72 -15.23 3.53 10.86
C SER A 72 -15.59 4.46 12.02
N ALA A 73 -16.89 4.70 12.20
CA ALA A 73 -17.46 5.36 13.37
C ALA A 73 -18.13 4.37 14.34
N ASN A 74 -18.11 3.07 14.02
CA ASN A 74 -18.74 2.03 14.82
C ASN A 74 -17.77 1.57 15.92
N ILE A 75 -18.14 1.77 17.17
CA ILE A 75 -17.31 1.38 18.31
C ILE A 75 -17.21 -0.15 18.37
N GLY A 76 -15.98 -0.68 18.39
CA GLY A 76 -15.71 -2.12 18.48
C GLY A 76 -15.81 -2.89 17.17
N GLU A 77 -16.02 -2.20 16.04
CA GLU A 77 -15.90 -2.81 14.71
C GLU A 77 -14.42 -2.96 14.36
N THR A 78 -14.00 -4.17 14.01
CA THR A 78 -12.67 -4.44 13.47
C THR A 78 -12.60 -4.02 12.02
N ILE A 79 -11.62 -3.20 11.68
CA ILE A 79 -11.34 -2.80 10.29
C ILE A 79 -9.90 -3.11 9.95
N ALA A 80 -9.64 -3.47 8.71
CA ALA A 80 -8.28 -3.71 8.24
C ALA A 80 -8.07 -3.19 6.82
N ALA A 81 -6.84 -2.80 6.54
CA ALA A 81 -6.36 -2.39 5.22
C ALA A 81 -5.02 -3.05 4.93
N ALA A 82 -4.84 -3.53 3.70
CA ALA A 82 -3.62 -4.17 3.27
C ALA A 82 -3.22 -3.78 1.83
N ILE A 83 -1.91 -3.83 1.60
CA ILE A 83 -1.29 -3.71 0.30
C ILE A 83 -0.56 -5.01 -0.04
N GLY A 84 -0.76 -5.50 -1.25
CA GLY A 84 0.00 -6.57 -1.85
C GLY A 84 0.89 -6.03 -2.98
N VAL A 85 2.15 -6.43 -3.03
CA VAL A 85 3.08 -6.09 -4.11
C VAL A 85 3.69 -7.34 -4.70
N GLY A 86 3.39 -7.60 -5.98
CA GLY A 86 4.05 -8.65 -6.74
C GLY A 86 5.24 -8.10 -7.51
N LEU A 87 6.42 -8.67 -7.27
CA LEU A 87 7.65 -8.35 -7.99
C LEU A 87 7.89 -9.42 -9.08
N PRO A 88 8.11 -9.02 -10.34
CA PRO A 88 8.28 -9.96 -11.44
C PRO A 88 9.59 -10.75 -11.33
N GLU A 89 9.63 -11.95 -11.94
CA GLU A 89 10.88 -12.69 -12.14
C GLU A 89 11.82 -11.95 -13.10
N ASN A 90 11.26 -11.34 -14.15
CA ASN A 90 12.01 -10.49 -15.07
C ASN A 90 12.03 -9.04 -14.53
N PRO A 91 13.18 -8.50 -14.12
CA PRO A 91 13.27 -7.15 -13.53
C PRO A 91 12.95 -6.02 -14.53
N ASP A 92 12.94 -6.30 -15.83
CA ASP A 92 12.53 -5.36 -16.88
C ASP A 92 10.99 -5.27 -17.04
N GLU A 93 10.24 -6.15 -16.38
CA GLU A 93 8.79 -6.07 -16.32
C GLU A 93 8.33 -5.20 -15.13
N PRO A 94 7.16 -4.54 -15.22
CA PRO A 94 6.62 -3.81 -14.10
C PRO A 94 6.02 -4.75 -13.06
N GLY A 95 6.23 -4.42 -11.78
CA GLY A 95 5.52 -5.04 -10.67
C GLY A 95 4.08 -4.53 -10.56
N LEU A 96 3.31 -5.20 -9.71
CA LEU A 96 1.89 -4.95 -9.53
C LEU A 96 1.62 -4.64 -8.06
N ILE A 97 0.88 -3.58 -7.80
CA ILE A 97 0.36 -3.25 -6.48
C ILE A 97 -1.12 -3.65 -6.48
N MET A 98 -1.62 -4.20 -5.38
CA MET A 98 -3.04 -4.39 -5.11
C MET A 98 -3.34 -3.81 -3.75
N GLU A 99 -4.53 -3.24 -3.61
CA GLU A 99 -5.01 -2.59 -2.40
C GLU A 99 -6.36 -3.16 -2.04
N PHE A 100 -6.56 -3.49 -0.76
CA PHE A 100 -7.82 -4.02 -0.26
C PHE A 100 -8.06 -3.60 1.19
N GLU A 101 -9.30 -3.28 1.49
CA GLU A 101 -9.78 -2.93 2.82
C GLU A 101 -11.16 -3.56 3.06
N ASP A 102 -11.41 -4.03 4.28
CA ASP A 102 -12.68 -4.65 4.66
C ASP A 102 -12.87 -4.53 6.19
N ALA A 103 -14.10 -4.63 6.67
CA ALA A 103 -14.44 -4.74 8.08
C ALA A 103 -14.30 -6.22 8.55
N LYS A 104 -13.12 -6.79 8.29
CA LYS A 104 -12.75 -8.18 8.60
C LYS A 104 -11.34 -8.24 9.18
N PRO A 105 -10.99 -9.34 9.87
CA PRO A 105 -9.66 -9.49 10.43
C PRO A 105 -8.54 -9.38 9.38
N LEU A 106 -7.38 -8.86 9.81
CA LEU A 106 -6.22 -8.61 8.96
C LEU A 106 -5.82 -9.84 8.13
N GLU A 107 -5.86 -11.02 8.75
CA GLU A 107 -5.50 -12.27 8.09
C GLU A 107 -6.32 -12.50 6.81
N TYR A 108 -7.63 -12.19 6.85
CA TYR A 108 -8.48 -12.28 5.67
C TYR A 108 -8.10 -11.23 4.63
N VAL A 109 -7.90 -9.98 5.06
CA VAL A 109 -7.58 -8.86 4.16
C VAL A 109 -6.24 -9.08 3.44
N GLU A 110 -5.21 -9.57 4.14
CA GLU A 110 -3.91 -9.92 3.55
C GLU A 110 -4.00 -11.13 2.61
N GLN A 111 -4.82 -12.13 2.92
CA GLN A 111 -5.07 -13.25 2.01
C GLN A 111 -5.73 -12.79 0.70
N VAL A 112 -6.72 -11.91 0.78
CA VAL A 112 -7.40 -11.36 -0.39
C VAL A 112 -6.43 -10.55 -1.25
N VAL A 113 -5.67 -9.62 -0.66
CA VAL A 113 -4.75 -8.78 -1.45
C VAL A 113 -3.64 -9.61 -2.10
N LYS A 114 -3.16 -10.67 -1.42
CA LYS A 114 -2.23 -11.64 -2.01
C LYS A 114 -2.85 -12.36 -3.22
N GLN A 115 -4.08 -12.86 -3.10
CA GLN A 115 -4.79 -13.49 -4.21
C GLN A 115 -4.96 -12.53 -5.40
N MET A 116 -5.30 -11.26 -5.14
CA MET A 116 -5.41 -10.24 -6.19
C MET A 116 -4.08 -10.04 -6.95
N VAL A 117 -2.94 -10.10 -6.25
CA VAL A 117 -1.62 -10.03 -6.91
C VAL A 117 -1.41 -11.26 -7.79
N GLU A 118 -1.67 -12.46 -7.27
CA GLU A 118 -1.53 -13.73 -8.02
C GLU A 118 -2.39 -13.73 -9.29
N ASP A 119 -3.67 -13.39 -9.17
CA ASP A 119 -4.61 -13.27 -10.28
C ASP A 119 -4.15 -12.21 -11.29
N GLY A 120 -3.64 -11.09 -10.79
CA GLY A 120 -3.13 -10.00 -11.60
C GLY A 120 -1.92 -10.41 -12.44
N PHE A 121 -1.00 -11.20 -11.89
CA PHE A 121 0.14 -11.77 -12.62
C PHE A 121 -0.29 -12.85 -13.60
N ALA A 122 -1.20 -13.75 -13.19
CA ALA A 122 -1.73 -14.81 -14.03
C ALA A 122 -2.43 -14.24 -15.29
N TYR A 123 -3.29 -13.22 -15.11
CA TYR A 123 -3.97 -12.54 -16.22
C TYR A 123 -2.98 -11.91 -17.21
N ARG A 124 -1.89 -11.35 -16.69
CA ARG A 124 -0.83 -10.73 -17.49
C ARG A 124 0.13 -11.76 -18.11
N LYS A 125 -0.04 -13.04 -17.81
CA LYS A 125 0.86 -14.15 -18.22
C LYS A 125 2.32 -13.88 -17.81
N ARG A 126 2.51 -13.29 -16.63
CA ARG A 126 3.83 -12.99 -16.05
C ARG A 126 4.08 -13.85 -14.84
N LYS A 127 5.35 -14.15 -14.59
CA LYS A 127 5.78 -14.83 -13.37
C LYS A 127 6.26 -13.80 -12.34
N TYR A 128 5.90 -14.01 -11.09
CA TYR A 128 6.41 -13.23 -9.96
C TYR A 128 7.53 -14.01 -9.26
N ARG A 129 8.57 -13.30 -8.84
CA ARG A 129 9.63 -13.83 -7.97
C ARG A 129 9.16 -13.89 -6.52
N GLU A 130 8.41 -12.87 -6.10
CA GLU A 130 8.05 -12.64 -4.71
C GLU A 130 6.76 -11.82 -4.63
N ILE A 131 5.93 -12.11 -3.63
CA ILE A 131 4.79 -11.28 -3.25
C ILE A 131 5.03 -10.79 -1.83
N LEU A 132 5.03 -9.47 -1.67
CA LEU A 132 5.11 -8.79 -0.39
C LEU A 132 3.70 -8.41 0.04
N THR A 133 3.37 -8.61 1.31
CA THR A 133 2.13 -8.10 1.89
C THR A 133 2.45 -7.28 3.12
N ILE A 134 1.71 -6.19 3.30
CA ILE A 134 1.69 -5.43 4.54
C ILE A 134 0.25 -5.01 4.81
N GLY A 135 -0.23 -5.23 6.02
CA GLY A 135 -1.47 -4.62 6.45
C GLY A 135 -1.51 -4.29 7.93
N VAL A 136 -2.56 -3.57 8.29
CA VAL A 136 -2.87 -3.09 9.63
C VAL A 136 -4.33 -3.35 9.93
N GLU A 137 -4.60 -3.74 11.17
CA GLU A 137 -5.94 -3.88 11.74
C GLU A 137 -6.04 -2.93 12.92
N HIS A 138 -7.23 -2.39 13.12
CA HIS A 138 -7.60 -1.48 14.20
C HIS A 138 -8.97 -1.84 14.77
#